data_AF-A0AAN8NNI3-F1
#
_entry.id   AF-A0AAN8NNI3-F1
#
_cell.length_a   1.000
_cell.length_b   1.000
_cell.length_c   1.000
_cell.angle_alpha   90.00
_cell.angle_beta   90.00
_cell.angle_gamma   90.00
#
_symmetry.space_group_name_H-M   'P 1'
#
loop_
_entity.id
_entity.type
_entity.pdbx_description
1 polymer ?
#
loop_
_entity_poly.entity_id
_entity_poly.type
_entity_poly.pdbx_seq_one_letter_code
_entity_poly.pdbx_strand_id
1 'polypeptide(L)'
;MTSIPIVRLTSLLLLLLCPVFIHAVNIVGSIKPNNVLQSLTLLPPSMTVSLSGASLADSRTSHIYSNGAFKFQDVKPGSYLLEVNCRTHLFPSLRVDVSTDGLVEVYGTFRGNEWDNKGERKPHPIDISPVKGSDFYIIREGFNPMKLLSNPMILIAIVAIGGMTLMPKMVENMDPETRAEFEKQQQTSVLSSQNNPLQSFDMAGYLAGSSNKAQPKSGNGSKRK
;
A
#
# COMPACT_ATOMS: atom_id res chain seq x y z
N MET A 1 -40.54 33.37 -58.51
CA MET A 1 -40.92 31.99 -58.14
C MET A 1 -39.66 31.13 -58.29
N THR A 2 -38.90 30.97 -57.22
CA THR A 2 -37.59 30.30 -57.21
C THR A 2 -37.77 28.82 -56.86
N SER A 3 -37.42 27.93 -57.79
CA SER A 3 -37.47 26.48 -57.60
C SER A 3 -36.37 26.03 -56.64
N ILE A 4 -36.76 25.41 -55.53
CA ILE A 4 -35.85 24.80 -54.57
C ILE A 4 -35.28 23.51 -55.23
N PRO A 5 -33.95 23.30 -55.28
CA PRO A 5 -33.36 22.17 -55.98
C PRO A 5 -33.67 20.86 -55.23
N ILE A 6 -34.28 19.91 -55.94
CA ILE A 6 -34.72 18.57 -55.47
C ILE A 6 -33.61 17.81 -54.72
N VAL A 7 -32.34 18.05 -55.06
CA VAL A 7 -31.16 17.45 -54.42
C VAL A 7 -31.00 17.87 -52.94
N ARG A 8 -31.42 19.09 -52.58
CA ARG A 8 -31.42 19.55 -51.17
C ARG A 8 -32.50 18.85 -50.36
N LEU A 9 -33.64 18.52 -50.98
CA LEU A 9 -34.77 17.87 -50.32
C LEU A 9 -34.50 16.37 -50.08
N THR A 10 -33.85 15.68 -51.02
CA THR A 10 -33.47 14.27 -50.85
C THR A 10 -32.35 14.08 -49.84
N SER A 11 -31.38 15.01 -49.77
CA SER A 11 -30.34 15.01 -48.73
C SER A 11 -30.93 15.26 -47.33
N LEU A 12 -31.94 16.12 -47.21
CA LEU A 12 -32.66 16.35 -45.95
C LEU A 12 -33.49 15.13 -45.53
N LEU A 13 -34.11 14.44 -46.49
CA LEU A 13 -34.90 13.22 -46.26
C LEU A 13 -34.03 12.03 -45.84
N LEU A 14 -32.81 11.90 -46.40
CA LEU A 14 -31.86 10.84 -46.03
C LEU A 14 -31.30 11.02 -44.61
N LEU A 15 -31.14 12.27 -44.16
CA LEU A 15 -30.71 12.60 -42.79
C LEU A 15 -31.80 12.30 -41.75
N LEU A 16 -33.07 12.33 -42.17
CA LEU A 16 -34.24 12.02 -41.34
C LEU A 16 -34.54 10.52 -41.25
N LEU A 17 -34.00 9.71 -42.16
CA LEU A 17 -34.19 8.26 -42.23
C LEU A 17 -33.12 7.44 -41.51
N CYS A 18 -32.14 8.09 -40.88
CA CYS A 18 -31.09 7.44 -40.10
C CYS A 18 -31.44 7.55 -38.61
N PRO A 19 -32.20 6.60 -38.02
CA PRO A 19 -32.35 6.57 -36.57
C PRO A 19 -30.99 6.21 -35.99
N VAL A 20 -30.26 7.21 -35.52
CA VAL A 20 -29.14 6.97 -34.61
C VAL A 20 -29.78 6.46 -33.33
N PHE A 21 -29.85 5.14 -33.17
CA PHE A 21 -30.27 4.51 -31.92
C PHE A 21 -29.20 4.78 -30.86
N ILE A 22 -29.27 5.97 -30.26
CA ILE A 22 -28.48 6.33 -29.09
C ILE A 22 -29.05 5.52 -27.93
N HIS A 23 -28.49 4.33 -27.73
CA HIS A 23 -28.79 3.53 -26.55
C HIS A 23 -28.16 4.24 -25.35
N ALA A 24 -28.99 4.59 -24.39
CA ALA A 24 -28.57 5.33 -23.21
C ALA A 24 -29.14 4.61 -21.99
N VAL A 25 -28.25 4.20 -21.07
CA VAL A 25 -28.60 3.39 -19.91
C VAL A 25 -28.40 4.20 -18.64
N ASN A 26 -29.29 4.00 -17.68
CA ASN A 26 -29.17 4.60 -16.36
C ASN A 26 -28.41 3.66 -15.43
N ILE A 27 -27.26 4.09 -14.93
CA ILE A 27 -26.47 3.32 -13.97
C ILE A 27 -26.79 3.83 -12.58
N VAL A 28 -27.29 2.94 -11.73
CA VAL A 28 -27.63 3.24 -10.33
C VAL A 28 -26.75 2.42 -9.40
N GLY A 29 -26.35 3.05 -8.30
CA GLY A 29 -25.65 2.38 -7.20
C GLY A 29 -25.90 3.06 -5.87
N SER A 30 -25.48 2.38 -4.81
CA SER A 30 -25.55 2.85 -3.43
C SER A 30 -24.27 2.53 -2.69
N ILE A 31 -23.89 3.43 -1.79
CA ILE A 31 -22.86 3.16 -0.80
C ILE A 31 -23.48 2.44 0.38
N LYS A 32 -22.85 1.36 0.82
CA LYS A 32 -23.29 0.59 1.99
C LYS A 32 -22.33 0.82 3.17
N PRO A 33 -22.87 1.00 4.39
CA PRO A 33 -22.07 0.98 5.61
C PRO A 33 -21.37 -0.36 5.80
N ASN A 34 -20.18 -0.33 6.39
CA ASN A 34 -19.42 -1.51 6.81
C ASN A 34 -18.63 -1.21 8.09
N ASN A 35 -17.70 -2.09 8.48
CA ASN A 35 -16.90 -1.86 9.69
C ASN A 35 -16.05 -0.56 9.61
N VAL A 36 -15.64 -0.16 8.40
CA VAL A 36 -14.87 1.07 8.18
C VAL A 36 -15.77 2.29 8.20
N LEU A 37 -16.94 2.21 7.56
CA LEU A 37 -17.95 3.24 7.51
C LEU A 37 -19.18 2.83 8.30
N GLN A 38 -19.21 3.19 9.58
CA GLN A 38 -20.31 2.84 10.49
C GLN A 38 -21.63 3.57 10.14
N SER A 39 -21.54 4.78 9.58
CA SER A 39 -22.69 5.59 9.16
C SER A 39 -22.37 6.41 7.92
N LEU A 40 -23.36 6.58 7.05
CA LEU A 40 -23.28 7.44 5.86
C LEU A 40 -23.09 8.93 6.23
N THR A 41 -23.45 9.34 7.44
CA THR A 41 -23.25 10.73 7.93
C THR A 41 -21.79 11.12 8.11
N LEU A 42 -20.88 10.13 8.17
CA LEU A 42 -19.44 10.36 8.27
C LEU A 42 -18.81 10.68 6.89
N LEU A 43 -19.56 10.53 5.80
CA LEU A 43 -19.08 10.86 4.48
C LEU A 43 -19.11 12.38 4.26
N PRO A 44 -18.05 12.97 3.70
CA PRO A 44 -18.02 14.40 3.39
C PRO A 44 -19.00 14.73 2.25
N PRO A 45 -19.68 15.90 2.30
CA PRO A 45 -20.61 16.30 1.25
C PRO A 45 -19.92 16.64 -0.08
N SER A 46 -18.60 16.87 -0.07
CA SER A 46 -17.80 17.16 -1.26
C SER A 46 -17.45 15.91 -2.07
N MET A 47 -17.95 14.74 -1.69
CA MET A 47 -17.67 13.47 -2.35
C MET A 47 -18.35 13.40 -3.72
N THR A 48 -17.63 12.85 -4.68
CA THR A 48 -18.13 12.68 -6.05
C THR A 48 -17.87 11.27 -6.54
N VAL A 49 -18.71 10.80 -7.44
CA VAL A 49 -18.51 9.54 -8.16
C VAL A 49 -18.24 9.90 -9.61
N SER A 50 -17.11 9.43 -10.13
CA SER A 50 -16.72 9.63 -11.52
C SER A 50 -16.82 8.32 -12.28
N LEU A 51 -17.43 8.39 -13.46
CA LEU A 51 -17.50 7.32 -14.43
C LEU A 51 -16.65 7.74 -15.63
N SER A 52 -15.46 7.17 -15.80
CA SER A 52 -14.50 7.54 -16.84
C SER A 52 -14.55 6.55 -18.00
N GLY A 53 -14.80 7.04 -19.20
CA GLY A 53 -14.82 6.21 -20.42
C GLY A 53 -13.48 6.22 -21.16
N ALA A 54 -13.46 5.60 -22.35
CA ALA A 54 -12.30 5.63 -23.25
C ALA A 54 -11.97 7.05 -23.75
N SER A 55 -13.00 7.88 -23.93
CA SER A 55 -12.86 9.30 -24.27
C SER A 55 -13.28 10.18 -23.09
N LEU A 56 -12.59 11.30 -22.91
CA LEU A 56 -12.93 12.29 -21.89
C LEU A 56 -14.35 12.84 -22.06
N ALA A 57 -14.87 12.86 -23.30
CA ALA A 57 -16.23 13.32 -23.60
C ALA A 57 -17.32 12.37 -23.07
N ASP A 58 -17.00 11.09 -22.86
CA ASP A 58 -17.92 10.12 -22.29
C ASP A 58 -17.77 10.00 -20.76
N SER A 59 -16.81 10.72 -20.17
CA SER A 59 -16.62 10.78 -18.72
C SER A 59 -17.72 11.62 -18.07
N ARG A 60 -18.26 11.11 -16.96
CA ARG A 60 -19.33 11.76 -16.19
C ARG A 60 -19.00 11.80 -14.72
N THR A 61 -19.52 12.81 -14.06
CA THR A 61 -19.42 12.95 -12.62
C THR A 61 -20.82 13.11 -12.05
N SER A 62 -21.08 12.45 -10.92
CA SER A 62 -22.33 12.58 -10.18
C SER A 62 -22.02 12.79 -8.70
N HIS A 63 -22.95 13.47 -8.03
CA HIS A 63 -22.94 13.62 -6.59
C HIS A 63 -23.76 12.50 -5.93
N ILE A 64 -23.45 12.23 -4.67
CA ILE A 64 -24.13 11.22 -3.87
C ILE A 64 -25.24 11.87 -3.07
N TYR A 65 -26.39 11.20 -3.02
CA TYR A 65 -27.53 11.59 -2.21
C TYR A 65 -27.29 11.29 -0.73
N SER A 66 -28.06 11.91 0.17
CA SER A 66 -27.94 11.70 1.63
C SER A 66 -28.17 10.25 2.07
N ASN A 67 -28.91 9.47 1.27
CA ASN A 67 -29.12 8.03 1.48
C ASN A 67 -27.98 7.15 0.94
N GLY A 68 -26.90 7.75 0.43
CA GLY A 68 -25.76 7.03 -0.14
C GLY A 68 -25.95 6.58 -1.60
N ALA A 69 -27.11 6.87 -2.21
CA ALA A 69 -27.35 6.51 -3.61
C ALA A 69 -26.67 7.48 -4.58
N PHE A 70 -26.32 7.00 -5.76
CA PHE A 70 -25.86 7.81 -6.89
C PHE A 70 -26.46 7.28 -8.19
N LYS A 71 -26.58 8.16 -9.18
CA LYS A 71 -27.12 7.80 -10.49
C LYS A 71 -26.38 8.53 -11.61
N PHE A 72 -26.06 7.78 -12.66
CA PHE A 72 -25.60 8.33 -13.94
C PHE A 72 -26.70 8.14 -14.97
N GLN A 73 -27.14 9.23 -15.58
CA GLN A 73 -28.16 9.22 -16.62
C GLN A 73 -27.50 9.22 -18.00
N ASP A 74 -28.18 8.63 -18.98
CA ASP A 74 -27.86 8.65 -20.41
C ASP A 74 -26.54 7.98 -20.83
N VAL A 75 -26.06 6.93 -20.13
CA VAL A 75 -24.73 6.33 -20.37
C VAL A 75 -24.74 5.53 -21.67
N LYS A 76 -23.83 5.86 -22.59
CA LYS A 76 -23.71 5.17 -23.87
C LYS A 76 -23.17 3.75 -23.66
N PRO A 77 -23.34 2.83 -24.62
CA PRO A 77 -22.73 1.52 -24.56
C PRO A 77 -21.21 1.66 -24.64
N GLY A 78 -20.50 0.93 -23.78
CA GLY A 78 -19.05 1.05 -23.65
C GLY A 78 -18.55 0.52 -22.31
N SER A 79 -17.23 0.49 -22.18
CA SER A 79 -16.57 0.12 -20.93
C SER A 79 -16.12 1.38 -20.19
N TYR A 80 -16.46 1.44 -18.91
CA TYR A 80 -16.22 2.59 -18.05
C TYR A 80 -15.52 2.17 -16.76
N LEU A 81 -14.72 3.07 -16.20
CA LEU A 81 -14.14 2.96 -14.88
C LEU A 81 -14.94 3.82 -13.91
N LEU A 82 -15.58 3.20 -12.94
CA LEU A 82 -16.28 3.84 -11.84
C LEU A 82 -15.31 4.00 -10.67
N GLU A 83 -15.03 5.25 -10.31
CA GLU A 83 -14.25 5.61 -9.14
C GLU A 83 -15.05 6.53 -8.23
N VAL A 84 -14.87 6.34 -6.94
CA VAL A 84 -15.50 7.18 -5.92
C VAL A 84 -14.41 8.07 -5.32
N ASN A 85 -14.50 9.37 -5.59
CA ASN A 85 -13.54 10.34 -5.08
C ASN A 85 -14.01 10.87 -3.73
N CYS A 86 -13.32 10.41 -2.68
CA CYS A 86 -13.58 10.82 -1.30
C CYS A 86 -12.26 11.10 -0.61
N ARG A 87 -12.23 12.17 0.21
CA ARG A 87 -11.03 12.53 0.96
C ARG A 87 -10.82 11.63 2.18
N THR A 88 -11.88 11.24 2.87
CA THR A 88 -11.78 10.56 4.18
C THR A 88 -11.70 9.03 4.06
N HIS A 89 -12.22 8.45 2.98
CA HIS A 89 -12.32 7.00 2.80
C HIS A 89 -11.86 6.60 1.41
N LEU A 90 -11.19 5.47 1.31
CA LEU A 90 -10.79 4.84 0.06
C LEU A 90 -11.83 3.80 -0.35
N PHE A 91 -12.25 3.88 -1.61
CA PHE A 91 -13.22 2.98 -2.22
C PHE A 91 -12.54 2.11 -3.28
N PRO A 92 -13.07 0.89 -3.53
CA PRO A 92 -12.57 0.07 -4.61
C PRO A 92 -12.97 0.68 -5.97
N SER A 93 -12.08 0.57 -6.96
CA SER A 93 -12.40 0.91 -8.34
C SER A 93 -13.24 -0.22 -8.96
N LEU A 94 -14.27 0.14 -9.72
CA LEU A 94 -15.12 -0.84 -10.40
C LEU A 94 -15.08 -0.58 -11.90
N ARG A 95 -15.02 -1.64 -12.70
CA ARG A 95 -15.28 -1.57 -14.13
C ARG A 95 -16.77 -1.78 -14.37
N VAL A 96 -17.37 -0.92 -15.18
CA VAL A 96 -18.77 -1.02 -15.58
C VAL A 96 -18.83 -1.13 -17.10
N ASP A 97 -19.26 -2.28 -17.58
CA ASP A 97 -19.49 -2.53 -19.00
C ASP A 97 -20.99 -2.36 -19.29
N VAL A 98 -21.31 -1.50 -20.26
CA VAL A 98 -22.67 -1.28 -20.75
C VAL A 98 -22.78 -1.88 -22.14
N SER A 99 -23.59 -2.93 -22.28
CA SER A 99 -23.88 -3.55 -23.58
C SER A 99 -24.82 -2.66 -24.41
N THR A 100 -24.82 -2.85 -25.73
CA THR A 100 -25.79 -2.24 -26.65
C THR A 100 -27.23 -2.63 -26.30
N ASP A 101 -27.41 -3.81 -25.71
CA ASP A 101 -28.71 -4.35 -25.30
C ASP A 101 -29.22 -3.74 -23.99
N GLY A 102 -28.47 -2.80 -23.39
CA GLY A 102 -28.81 -2.17 -22.13
C GLY A 102 -28.41 -2.95 -20.88
N LEU A 103 -27.75 -4.11 -21.04
CA LEU A 103 -27.24 -4.89 -19.93
C LEU A 103 -26.02 -4.19 -19.30
N VAL A 104 -26.07 -4.02 -17.98
CA VAL A 104 -24.99 -3.43 -17.18
C VAL A 104 -24.28 -4.53 -16.42
N GLU A 105 -23.00 -4.71 -16.70
CA GLU A 105 -22.14 -5.65 -15.99
C GLU A 105 -21.10 -4.89 -15.19
N VAL A 106 -20.86 -5.34 -13.96
CA VAL A 106 -19.98 -4.66 -13.03
C VAL A 106 -18.92 -5.65 -12.57
N TYR A 107 -17.67 -5.21 -12.57
CA TYR A 107 -16.52 -6.02 -12.21
C TYR A 107 -15.63 -5.26 -11.23
N GLY A 108 -15.11 -5.94 -10.21
CA GLY A 108 -14.08 -5.41 -9.34
C GLY A 108 -12.76 -5.25 -10.11
N THR A 109 -12.11 -4.09 -9.99
CA THR A 109 -10.81 -3.86 -10.62
C THR A 109 -9.88 -3.08 -9.68
N PHE A 110 -8.61 -3.00 -10.03
CA PHE A 110 -7.60 -2.27 -9.28
C PHE A 110 -6.59 -1.66 -10.26
N ARG A 111 -5.88 -0.63 -9.80
CA ARG A 111 -4.89 0.06 -10.62
C ARG A 111 -3.76 -0.89 -11.01
N GLY A 112 -3.44 -0.95 -12.30
CA GLY A 112 -2.44 -1.87 -12.86
C GLY A 112 -2.99 -3.21 -13.34
N ASN A 113 -4.29 -3.48 -13.17
CA ASN A 113 -4.94 -4.62 -13.82
C ASN A 113 -5.12 -4.35 -15.32
N GLU A 114 -4.87 -5.36 -16.16
CA GLU A 114 -5.15 -5.28 -17.60
C GLU A 114 -6.64 -5.06 -17.84
N TRP A 115 -6.99 -4.24 -18.83
CA TRP A 115 -8.40 -3.94 -19.09
C TRP A 115 -9.16 -5.21 -19.47
N ASP A 116 -8.60 -6.08 -20.31
CA ASP A 116 -9.27 -7.31 -20.75
C ASP A 116 -9.48 -8.35 -19.65
N ASN A 117 -8.70 -8.29 -18.57
CA ASN A 117 -8.85 -9.17 -17.42
C ASN A 117 -10.01 -8.69 -16.53
N LYS A 118 -11.20 -9.25 -16.78
CA LYS A 118 -12.39 -9.01 -15.98
C LYS A 118 -12.26 -9.76 -14.65
N GLY A 119 -12.13 -9.01 -13.56
CA GLY A 119 -12.06 -9.54 -12.20
C GLY A 119 -13.39 -10.10 -11.70
N GLU A 120 -13.58 -10.06 -10.38
CA GLU A 120 -14.80 -10.57 -9.74
C GLU A 120 -16.05 -9.79 -10.20
N ARG A 121 -17.07 -10.50 -10.70
CA ARG A 121 -18.34 -9.89 -11.09
C ARG A 121 -19.11 -9.44 -9.84
N LYS A 122 -19.61 -8.20 -9.85
CA LYS A 122 -20.45 -7.62 -8.82
C LYS A 122 -21.90 -7.47 -9.33
N PRO A 123 -22.90 -7.55 -8.44
CA PRO A 123 -24.29 -7.36 -8.83
C PRO A 123 -24.58 -5.91 -9.24
N HIS A 124 -25.62 -5.75 -10.05
CA HIS A 124 -26.24 -4.46 -10.36
C HIS A 124 -27.68 -4.45 -9.80
N PRO A 125 -28.16 -3.40 -9.10
CA PRO A 125 -27.53 -2.11 -8.81
C PRO A 125 -26.21 -2.19 -8.02
N ILE A 126 -25.33 -1.20 -8.22
CA ILE A 126 -23.95 -1.25 -7.72
C ILE A 126 -23.93 -0.96 -6.22
N ASP A 127 -23.54 -1.95 -5.40
CA ASP A 127 -23.29 -1.73 -3.97
C ASP A 127 -21.79 -1.60 -3.70
N ILE A 128 -21.37 -0.41 -3.23
CA ILE A 128 -19.96 -0.11 -2.95
C ILE A 128 -19.78 0.15 -1.46
N SER A 129 -18.75 -0.43 -0.86
CA SER A 129 -18.35 -0.15 0.52
C SER A 129 -16.89 0.32 0.55
N PRO A 130 -16.52 1.23 1.47
CA PRO A 130 -15.14 1.69 1.58
C PRO A 130 -14.22 0.59 2.12
N VAL A 131 -12.99 0.55 1.63
CA VAL A 131 -11.97 -0.44 2.02
C VAL A 131 -11.20 0.02 3.24
N LYS A 132 -10.85 1.31 3.30
CA LYS A 132 -10.01 1.88 4.37
C LYS A 132 -10.33 3.36 4.61
N GLY A 133 -10.16 3.83 5.85
CA GLY A 133 -10.03 5.26 6.14
C GLY A 133 -8.70 5.84 5.64
N SER A 134 -8.72 7.08 5.18
CA SER A 134 -7.54 7.80 4.70
C SER A 134 -6.79 8.44 5.88
N ASP A 135 -5.58 7.95 6.16
CA ASP A 135 -4.67 8.53 7.15
C ASP A 135 -3.72 9.51 6.47
N PHE A 136 -3.92 10.81 6.67
CA PHE A 136 -3.04 11.85 6.11
C PHE A 136 -1.90 12.26 7.04
N TYR A 137 -1.94 11.79 8.29
CA TYR A 137 -1.01 12.21 9.32
C TYR A 137 0.01 11.12 9.62
N ILE A 138 1.28 11.50 9.61
CA ILE A 138 2.36 10.67 10.13
C ILE A 138 2.45 10.96 11.62
N ILE A 139 2.13 9.97 12.45
CA ILE A 139 2.29 10.08 13.90
C ILE A 139 3.79 10.13 14.20
N ARG A 140 4.25 11.16 14.90
CA ARG A 140 5.64 11.23 15.36
C ARG A 140 5.86 10.13 16.40
N GLU A 141 6.89 9.32 16.22
CA GLU A 141 7.27 8.34 17.23
C GLU A 141 7.62 9.10 18.53
N GLY A 142 6.78 8.94 19.55
CA GLY A 142 7.05 9.47 20.88
C GLY A 142 8.13 8.68 21.59
N PHE A 143 8.53 9.16 22.78
CA PHE A 143 9.42 8.42 23.66
C PHE A 143 8.75 7.11 24.11
N ASN A 144 9.24 5.98 23.62
CA ASN A 144 8.78 4.66 24.03
C ASN A 144 9.91 3.97 24.81
N PRO A 145 9.80 3.87 26.16
CA PRO A 145 10.86 3.30 26.99
C PRO A 145 11.15 1.83 26.66
N MET A 146 10.16 1.09 26.16
CA MET A 146 10.35 -0.30 25.73
C MET A 146 11.15 -0.37 24.42
N LYS A 147 10.90 0.53 23.46
CA LYS A 147 11.72 0.65 22.24
C LYS A 147 13.14 1.14 22.57
N LEU A 148 13.29 2.03 23.55
CA LEU A 148 14.58 2.53 24.01
C LEU A 148 15.44 1.40 24.61
N LEU A 149 14.86 0.59 25.50
CA LEU A 149 15.54 -0.58 26.06
C LEU A 149 15.81 -1.67 25.02
N SER A 150 15.04 -1.74 23.93
CA SER A 150 15.31 -2.68 22.83
C SER A 150 16.46 -2.22 21.92
N ASN A 151 17.04 -1.05 22.14
CA ASN A 151 18.19 -0.57 21.40
C ASN A 151 19.48 -1.25 21.94
N PRO A 152 20.22 -2.02 21.12
CA PRO A 152 21.41 -2.75 21.58
C PRO A 152 22.48 -1.84 22.17
N MET A 153 22.62 -0.60 21.70
CA MET A 153 23.58 0.35 22.25
C MET A 153 23.23 0.77 23.69
N ILE A 154 21.94 0.89 23.98
CA ILE A 154 21.46 1.29 25.32
C ILE A 154 21.58 0.11 26.29
N LEU A 155 21.31 -1.12 25.84
CA LEU A 155 21.54 -2.32 26.64
C LEU A 155 23.02 -2.49 26.98
N ILE A 156 23.92 -2.34 26.01
CA ILE A 156 25.36 -2.39 26.23
C ILE A 156 25.79 -1.30 27.22
N ALA A 157 25.26 -0.08 27.08
CA ALA A 157 25.56 1.01 28.01
C ALA A 157 25.12 0.67 29.44
N ILE A 158 23.91 0.12 29.62
CA ILE A 158 23.39 -0.30 30.94
C ILE A 158 24.24 -1.45 31.51
N VAL A 159 24.57 -2.47 30.70
CA VAL A 159 25.39 -3.61 31.13
C VAL A 159 26.81 -3.16 31.48
N ALA A 160 27.40 -2.23 30.74
CA ALA A 160 28.73 -1.69 31.03
C ALA A 160 28.75 -0.92 32.36
N ILE A 161 27.76 -0.04 32.60
CA ILE A 161 27.62 0.70 33.86
C ILE A 161 27.36 -0.27 35.03
N GLY A 162 26.49 -1.26 34.82
CA GLY A 162 26.23 -2.31 35.79
C GLY A 162 27.47 -3.15 36.08
N GLY A 163 28.22 -3.54 35.06
CA GLY A 163 29.47 -4.29 35.19
C GLY A 163 30.51 -3.53 36.00
N MET A 164 30.71 -2.24 35.71
CA MET A 164 31.69 -1.41 36.42
C MET A 164 31.36 -1.23 37.92
N THR A 165 30.08 -1.25 38.28
CA THR A 165 29.62 -1.07 39.66
C THR A 165 29.45 -2.38 40.43
N LEU A 166 29.04 -3.46 39.75
CA LEU A 166 28.72 -4.75 40.35
C LEU A 166 29.90 -5.72 40.36
N MET A 167 30.76 -5.71 39.33
CA MET A 167 31.92 -6.61 39.26
C MET A 167 32.88 -6.47 40.46
N PRO A 168 33.29 -5.26 40.89
CA PRO A 168 34.19 -5.12 42.04
C PRO A 168 33.59 -5.76 43.31
N LYS A 169 32.28 -5.56 43.52
CA LYS A 169 31.56 -6.12 44.67
C LYS A 169 31.39 -7.63 44.60
N MET A 170 31.26 -8.20 43.40
CA MET A 170 31.22 -9.66 43.23
C MET A 170 32.59 -10.28 43.49
N VAL A 171 33.65 -9.69 42.96
CA VAL A 171 35.03 -10.14 43.23
C VAL A 171 35.33 -10.04 44.72
N GLU A 172 34.96 -8.94 45.39
CA GLU A 172 35.12 -8.74 46.85
C GLU A 172 34.34 -9.72 47.75
N ASN A 173 33.43 -10.52 47.22
CA ASN A 173 32.73 -11.57 47.96
C ASN A 173 33.01 -13.01 47.48
N MET A 174 33.92 -13.21 46.50
CA MET A 174 34.35 -14.53 46.03
C MET A 174 35.41 -15.18 46.93
N ASP A 175 35.42 -16.52 46.95
CA ASP A 175 36.43 -17.32 47.65
C ASP A 175 37.86 -17.05 47.10
N PRO A 176 38.91 -17.17 47.94
CA PRO A 176 40.27 -16.79 47.57
C PRO A 176 40.86 -17.63 46.43
N GLU A 177 40.41 -18.89 46.25
CA GLU A 177 40.83 -19.75 45.14
C GLU A 177 40.24 -19.28 43.80
N THR A 178 38.94 -18.95 43.76
CA THR A 178 38.25 -18.48 42.55
C THR A 178 38.67 -17.07 42.15
N ARG A 179 39.04 -16.21 43.12
CA ARG A 179 39.68 -14.92 42.83
C ARG A 179 41.01 -15.06 42.10
N ALA A 180 41.89 -15.94 42.57
CA ALA A 180 43.21 -16.10 41.98
C ALA A 180 43.11 -16.63 40.53
N GLU A 181 42.12 -17.49 40.24
CA GLU A 181 41.81 -17.92 38.88
C GLU A 181 41.26 -16.79 38.01
N PHE A 182 40.37 -15.96 38.56
CA PHE A 182 39.80 -14.80 37.86
C PHE A 182 40.84 -13.71 37.60
N GLU A 183 41.77 -13.46 38.53
CA GLU A 183 42.90 -12.54 38.37
C GLU A 183 43.90 -13.03 37.32
N LYS A 184 44.20 -14.34 37.28
CA LYS A 184 45.02 -14.94 36.23
C LYS A 184 44.36 -14.78 34.85
N GLN A 185 43.05 -14.97 34.76
CA GLN A 185 42.30 -14.78 33.52
C GLN A 185 42.21 -13.31 33.10
N GLN A 186 41.97 -12.40 34.05
CA GLN A 186 42.01 -10.96 33.78
C GLN A 186 43.39 -10.56 33.28
N GLN A 187 44.48 -10.89 33.99
CA GLN A 187 45.84 -10.56 33.57
C GLN A 187 46.17 -11.06 32.16
N THR A 188 45.69 -12.26 31.81
CA THR A 188 45.87 -12.84 30.47
C THR A 188 45.03 -12.09 29.39
N SER A 189 43.83 -11.65 29.73
CA SER A 189 42.97 -10.84 28.85
C SER A 189 43.38 -9.36 28.73
N VAL A 190 43.94 -8.73 29.78
CA VAL A 190 44.40 -7.33 29.69
C VAL A 190 45.73 -7.22 28.94
N LEU A 191 46.61 -8.23 29.01
CA LEU A 191 47.84 -8.26 28.21
C LEU A 191 47.62 -8.45 26.70
N SER A 192 46.40 -8.78 26.27
CA SER A 192 45.99 -8.81 24.86
C SER A 192 45.10 -7.63 24.45
N SER A 193 44.81 -6.70 25.36
CA SER A 193 43.89 -5.59 25.13
C SER A 193 44.42 -4.28 25.73
N GLN A 194 45.60 -3.88 25.27
CA GLN A 194 46.01 -2.48 25.33
C GLN A 194 45.40 -1.73 24.14
N ASN A 195 44.07 -1.76 24.04
CA ASN A 195 43.18 -0.88 23.28
C ASN A 195 41.76 -1.44 23.40
N ASN A 196 40.93 -0.75 24.17
CA ASN A 196 39.47 -0.89 24.28
C ASN A 196 38.90 -2.29 24.69
N PRO A 197 38.22 -2.40 25.85
CA PRO A 197 37.45 -3.60 26.24
C PRO A 197 36.22 -3.88 25.35
N LEU A 198 35.98 -3.05 24.32
CA LEU A 198 34.99 -3.25 23.26
C LEU A 198 35.55 -4.01 22.03
N GLN A 199 36.87 -4.20 21.92
CA GLN A 199 37.52 -4.83 20.75
C GLN A 199 37.94 -6.28 20.97
N SER A 200 38.09 -6.72 22.22
CA SER A 200 38.53 -8.08 22.55
C SER A 200 37.40 -9.11 22.57
N PHE A 201 36.15 -8.68 22.43
CA PHE A 201 35.04 -9.56 22.07
C PHE A 201 34.75 -9.34 20.58
N ASP A 202 35.12 -10.30 19.71
CA ASP A 202 34.72 -10.33 18.31
C ASP A 202 33.22 -10.68 18.20
N MET A 203 32.40 -9.79 18.77
CA MET A 203 30.95 -9.82 18.81
C MET A 203 30.38 -9.76 17.39
N ALA A 204 31.08 -9.08 16.48
CA ALA A 204 30.69 -8.93 15.08
C ALA A 204 30.82 -10.26 14.32
N GLY A 205 31.92 -11.00 14.46
CA GLY A 205 32.07 -12.33 13.86
C GLY A 205 31.10 -13.37 14.40
N TYR A 206 30.77 -13.28 15.70
CA TYR A 206 29.83 -14.19 16.36
C TYR A 206 28.36 -13.90 16.00
N LEU A 207 27.94 -12.63 15.91
CA LEU A 207 26.58 -12.27 15.44
C LEU A 207 26.41 -12.39 13.91
N ALA A 208 27.50 -12.25 13.14
CA ALA A 208 27.46 -12.42 11.68
C ALA A 208 27.52 -13.89 11.22
N GLY A 209 27.64 -14.85 12.16
CA GLY A 209 27.47 -16.28 11.90
C GLY A 209 28.62 -16.97 11.15
N SER A 210 29.84 -16.40 11.14
CA SER A 210 30.96 -17.00 10.41
C SER A 210 31.85 -17.87 11.29
N SER A 211 31.40 -19.10 11.56
CA SER A 211 32.28 -20.20 11.98
C SER A 211 32.60 -21.11 10.79
N ASN A 212 33.90 -21.22 10.46
CA ASN A 212 34.54 -22.14 9.50
C ASN A 212 34.33 -21.92 7.98
N LYS A 213 35.37 -21.39 7.33
CA LYS A 213 35.93 -21.98 6.10
C LYS A 213 37.45 -21.91 6.12
N ALA A 214 38.06 -23.09 6.30
CA ALA A 214 39.47 -23.31 6.10
C ALA A 214 39.89 -22.91 4.67
N GLN A 215 41.02 -22.22 4.55
CA GLN A 215 41.77 -22.11 3.31
C GLN A 215 42.18 -23.49 2.79
N PRO A 216 42.28 -23.65 1.46
CA PRO A 216 43.37 -24.41 0.89
C PRO A 216 44.24 -23.54 -0.03
N LYS A 217 45.56 -23.63 0.16
CA LYS A 217 46.57 -23.24 -0.83
C LYS A 217 46.70 -24.36 -1.89
N SER A 218 46.60 -23.99 -3.16
CA SER A 218 47.19 -24.62 -4.36
C SER A 218 46.68 -23.79 -5.55
N GLY A 219 47.39 -23.38 -6.59
CA GLY A 219 48.65 -23.74 -7.20
C GLY A 219 48.83 -22.87 -8.46
N ASN A 220 50.02 -22.93 -9.03
CA ASN A 220 50.56 -22.21 -10.19
C ASN A 220 49.66 -22.22 -11.47
N GLY A 221 49.67 -21.16 -12.29
CA GLY A 221 49.13 -21.26 -13.67
C GLY A 221 48.70 -19.97 -14.42
N SER A 222 49.66 -19.36 -15.11
CA SER A 222 49.60 -18.72 -16.46
C SER A 222 48.47 -17.76 -16.89
N LYS A 223 48.93 -16.57 -17.32
CA LYS A 223 48.45 -15.75 -18.46
C LYS A 223 47.59 -16.50 -19.49
N ARG A 224 46.49 -15.85 -19.93
CA ARG A 224 46.21 -15.62 -21.37
C ARG A 224 45.02 -14.67 -21.62
N LYS A 225 45.29 -13.73 -22.55
CA LYS A 225 44.44 -12.91 -23.42
C LYS A 225 43.20 -12.22 -22.86
#